data_AF-A0A534BYY8-F1
#
_entry.id   AF-A0A534BYY8-F1
#
_cell.length_a   1.000
_cell.length_b   1.000
_cell.length_c   1.000
_cell.angle_alpha   90.00
_cell.angle_beta   90.00
_cell.angle_gamma   90.00
#
_symmetry.space_group_name_H-M   'P 1'
#
loop_
_entity.id
_entity.type
_entity.pdbx_description
1 polymer ?
#
loop_
_entity_poly.entity_id
_entity_poly.type
_entity_poly.pdbx_seq_one_letter_code
_entity_poly.pdbx_strand_id
1 'polypeptide(L)'
;MFAKVPDGVYRELLLERLAEVVGLAPARLDELWAAGRGPTPAGQAARTAAARAASHSAAGAGRGSLVRQAIVRLLRYPAIAGEVSPEERAGLEASEEAGMGLLRELLDNLREQPAQIPAQVIERWTGREGAEWLQKLLEREEVITDAAVAAGELRGALVKLADQAAGRRLEALQAKSRAGSLAPQELEEFHRLIMRLRHRDARGG
;
A
#
# COMPACT_ATOMS: atom_id res chain seq x y z
N MET A 1 17.51 25.88 -9.13
CA MET A 1 17.34 26.16 -10.57
C MET A 1 17.97 25.01 -11.35
N PHE A 2 17.21 23.99 -11.78
CA PHE A 2 17.75 23.06 -12.78
C PHE A 2 17.52 23.69 -14.15
N ALA A 3 18.60 24.28 -14.66
CA ALA A 3 18.64 24.99 -15.91
C ALA A 3 18.30 24.05 -17.08
N LYS A 4 17.48 24.59 -17.98
CA LYS A 4 17.12 24.01 -19.29
C LYS A 4 18.34 23.37 -19.95
N VAL A 5 18.29 22.06 -20.19
CA VAL A 5 19.24 21.39 -21.09
C VAL A 5 19.01 21.96 -22.50
N PRO A 6 20.03 22.45 -23.20
CA PRO A 6 19.89 22.98 -24.55
C PRO A 6 19.48 21.89 -25.54
N ASP A 7 18.57 22.22 -26.46
CA ASP A 7 18.17 21.30 -27.54
C ASP A 7 19.36 21.06 -28.49
N GLY A 8 19.59 19.78 -28.83
CA GLY A 8 20.68 19.32 -29.70
C GLY A 8 21.00 17.83 -29.49
N VAL A 9 21.99 17.30 -30.20
CA VAL A 9 22.41 15.88 -30.24
C VAL A 9 22.55 15.24 -28.86
N TYR A 10 22.93 16.03 -27.85
CA TYR A 10 23.05 15.56 -26.47
C TYR A 10 21.70 15.13 -25.84
N ARG A 11 20.60 15.76 -26.23
CA ARG A 11 19.23 15.40 -25.79
C ARG A 11 18.79 14.08 -26.40
N GLU A 12 19.12 13.84 -27.66
CA GLU A 12 18.76 12.61 -28.37
C GLU A 12 19.48 11.40 -27.76
N LEU A 13 20.79 11.53 -27.51
CA LEU A 13 21.58 10.48 -26.85
C LEU A 13 21.11 10.20 -25.42
N LEU A 14 20.66 11.22 -24.68
CA LEU A 14 20.09 11.03 -23.34
C LEU A 14 18.73 10.31 -23.37
N LEU A 15 17.87 10.68 -24.32
CA LEU A 15 16.55 10.06 -24.49
C LEU A 15 16.68 8.60 -24.92
N GLU A 16 17.61 8.30 -25.81
CA GLU A 16 17.88 6.95 -26.30
C GLU A 16 18.38 6.05 -25.16
N ARG A 17 19.27 6.57 -24.30
CA ARG A 17 19.76 5.82 -23.13
C ARG A 17 18.71 5.64 -22.03
N LEU A 18 17.83 6.62 -21.83
CA LEU A 18 16.70 6.50 -20.90
C LEU A 18 15.63 5.53 -21.41
N ALA A 19 15.38 5.50 -22.72
CA ALA A 19 14.45 4.59 -23.36
C ALA A 19 14.86 3.12 -23.16
N GLU A 20 16.15 2.80 -23.31
CA GLU A 20 16.69 1.45 -23.06
C GLU A 20 16.54 0.99 -21.60
N VAL A 21 16.74 1.90 -20.64
CA VAL A 21 16.69 1.56 -19.21
C VAL A 21 15.26 1.39 -18.71
N VAL A 22 14.30 2.14 -19.27
CA VAL A 22 12.89 2.13 -18.85
C VAL A 22 12.02 1.22 -19.74
N GLY A 23 12.54 0.77 -20.89
CA GLY A 23 11.82 -0.10 -21.84
C GLY A 23 10.71 0.62 -22.62
N LEU A 24 10.79 1.95 -22.76
CA LEU A 24 9.75 2.80 -23.35
C LEU A 24 10.27 3.43 -24.65
N ALA A 25 9.40 3.52 -25.68
CA ALA A 25 9.79 4.09 -26.96
C ALA A 25 10.17 5.59 -26.83
N PRO A 26 11.28 6.05 -27.43
CA PRO A 26 11.81 7.41 -27.27
C PRO A 26 10.79 8.51 -27.57
N ALA A 27 9.90 8.30 -28.55
CA ALA A 27 8.85 9.24 -28.92
C ALA A 27 7.83 9.50 -27.80
N ARG A 28 7.50 8.46 -27.01
CA ARG A 28 6.55 8.57 -25.88
C ARG A 28 7.17 9.34 -24.72
N LEU A 29 8.48 9.21 -24.54
CA LEU A 29 9.24 9.92 -23.53
C LEU A 29 9.34 11.41 -23.86
N ASP A 30 9.39 11.75 -25.15
CA ASP A 30 9.49 13.14 -25.60
C ASP A 30 8.20 13.94 -25.40
N GLU A 31 7.05 13.31 -25.65
CA GLU A 31 5.72 13.88 -25.37
C GLU A 31 5.54 14.21 -23.88
N LEU A 32 5.97 13.29 -23.00
CA LEU A 32 5.88 13.47 -21.55
C LEU A 32 6.80 14.60 -21.05
N TRP A 33 7.98 14.76 -21.66
CA TRP A 33 8.93 15.81 -21.30
C TRP A 33 8.49 17.21 -21.80
N ALA A 34 7.84 17.27 -22.96
CA ALA A 34 7.31 18.52 -23.53
C ALA A 34 6.07 19.02 -22.78
N ALA A 35 5.21 18.12 -22.28
CA ALA A 35 4.02 18.45 -21.50
C ALA A 35 4.35 19.14 -20.16
N GLY A 36 5.58 19.01 -19.65
CA GLY A 36 6.06 19.65 -18.43
C GLY A 36 6.39 21.15 -18.53
N ARG A 37 6.17 21.80 -19.69
CA ARG A 37 6.57 23.21 -19.95
C ARG A 37 5.44 24.20 -20.24
N GLY A 38 4.20 23.92 -19.84
CA GLY A 38 3.07 24.86 -19.98
C GLY A 38 2.67 25.53 -18.66
N PRO A 39 2.25 26.82 -18.64
CA PRO A 39 1.73 27.45 -17.44
C PRO A 39 0.36 26.85 -17.07
N THR A 40 0.22 26.41 -15.81
CA THR A 40 -1.01 25.85 -15.24
C THR A 40 -2.09 26.93 -15.02
N PRO A 41 -3.29 26.82 -15.62
CA PRO A 41 -4.39 27.70 -15.27
C PRO A 41 -5.00 27.31 -13.91
N ALA A 42 -5.36 28.33 -13.12
CA ALA A 42 -5.82 28.28 -11.72
C ALA A 42 -7.16 27.53 -11.47
N GLY A 43 -7.67 26.77 -12.43
CA GLY A 43 -8.88 25.94 -12.29
C GLY A 43 -8.61 24.46 -11.97
N GLN A 44 -7.37 24.07 -11.69
CA GLN A 44 -6.99 22.68 -11.37
C GLN A 44 -6.90 22.39 -9.87
N ALA A 45 -6.75 23.39 -9.00
CA ALA A 45 -6.63 23.15 -7.55
C ALA A 45 -7.88 22.47 -6.94
N ALA A 46 -9.08 22.86 -7.38
CA ALA A 46 -10.34 22.24 -6.95
C ALA A 46 -10.54 20.83 -7.52
N ARG A 47 -10.03 20.55 -8.73
CA ARG A 47 -10.10 19.22 -9.38
C ARG A 47 -9.06 18.25 -8.83
N THR A 48 -7.90 18.73 -8.37
CA THR A 48 -6.91 17.89 -7.68
C THR A 48 -7.34 17.46 -6.29
N ALA A 49 -8.18 18.23 -5.58
CA ALA A 49 -8.73 17.80 -4.29
C ALA A 49 -9.74 16.64 -4.46
N ALA A 50 -10.61 16.72 -5.47
CA ALA A 50 -11.55 15.64 -5.82
C ALA A 50 -10.82 14.42 -6.43
N ALA A 51 -9.77 14.62 -7.23
CA ALA A 51 -8.96 13.54 -7.78
C ALA A 51 -8.09 12.86 -6.72
N ARG A 52 -7.63 13.57 -5.67
CA ARG A 52 -6.96 12.96 -4.52
C ARG A 52 -7.94 12.16 -3.66
N ALA A 53 -9.19 12.57 -3.51
CA ALA A 53 -10.21 11.75 -2.86
C ALA A 53 -10.55 10.49 -3.68
N ALA A 54 -10.49 10.57 -5.02
CA ALA A 54 -10.73 9.44 -5.93
C ALA A 54 -9.50 8.54 -6.16
N SER A 55 -8.27 9.01 -5.91
CA SER A 55 -7.06 8.19 -6.04
C SER A 55 -6.83 7.28 -4.83
N HIS A 56 -7.44 7.58 -3.68
CA HIS A 56 -7.48 6.65 -2.55
C HIS A 56 -8.46 5.48 -2.77
N SER A 57 -9.31 5.55 -3.81
CA SER A 57 -10.23 4.49 -4.21
C SER A 57 -9.84 3.80 -5.53
N ALA A 58 -8.71 4.16 -6.14
CA ALA A 58 -8.23 3.58 -7.40
C ALA A 58 -7.18 2.46 -7.22
N ALA A 59 -7.07 1.87 -6.03
CA ALA A 59 -6.40 0.58 -5.84
C ALA A 59 -7.46 -0.53 -5.69
N GLY A 60 -8.00 -0.98 -6.83
CA GLY A 60 -8.93 -2.11 -6.91
C GLY A 60 -10.39 -1.69 -7.12
N ALA A 61 -10.70 -1.26 -8.34
CA ALA A 61 -12.09 -1.16 -8.80
C ALA A 61 -12.80 -2.51 -8.58
N GLY A 62 -13.63 -2.59 -7.54
CA GLY A 62 -14.57 -3.68 -7.28
C GLY A 62 -14.58 -4.30 -5.87
N ARG A 63 -13.49 -4.25 -5.07
CA ARG A 63 -13.41 -5.03 -3.80
C ARG A 63 -13.23 -4.23 -2.50
N GLY A 64 -13.12 -2.91 -2.55
CA GLY A 64 -12.85 -2.07 -1.37
C GLY A 64 -11.40 -2.14 -0.87
N SER A 65 -11.07 -1.41 0.21
CA SER A 65 -9.70 -1.35 0.79
C SER A 65 -9.18 -2.73 1.24
N LEU A 66 -7.87 -3.00 1.06
CA LEU A 66 -7.21 -4.23 1.54
C LEU A 66 -7.36 -4.41 3.06
N VAL A 67 -7.29 -3.31 3.82
CA VAL A 67 -7.51 -3.32 5.27
C VAL A 67 -8.90 -3.83 5.59
N ARG A 68 -9.92 -3.27 4.92
CA ARG A 68 -11.31 -3.70 5.08
C ARG A 68 -11.50 -5.16 4.72
N GLN A 69 -10.92 -5.60 3.60
CA GLN A 69 -10.99 -7.01 3.18
C GLN A 69 -10.40 -7.92 4.27
N ALA A 70 -9.21 -7.62 4.77
CA ALA A 70 -8.56 -8.38 5.84
C ALA A 70 -9.44 -8.46 7.11
N ILE A 71 -9.99 -7.33 7.56
CA ILE A 71 -10.88 -7.30 8.73
C ILE A 71 -12.13 -8.15 8.52
N VAL A 72 -12.77 -8.08 7.34
CA VAL A 72 -13.95 -8.89 7.03
C VAL A 72 -13.62 -10.39 7.08
N ARG A 73 -12.47 -10.83 6.55
CA ARG A 73 -12.06 -12.25 6.62
C ARG A 73 -11.85 -12.68 8.07
N LEU A 74 -11.17 -11.87 8.87
CA LEU A 74 -10.95 -12.13 10.30
C LEU A 74 -12.25 -12.18 11.09
N LEU A 75 -13.20 -11.29 10.81
CA LEU A 75 -14.51 -11.30 11.46
C LEU A 75 -15.29 -12.59 11.13
N ARG A 76 -15.26 -13.01 9.86
CA ARG A 76 -16.01 -14.19 9.39
C ARG A 76 -15.36 -15.51 9.82
N TYR A 77 -14.03 -15.58 9.79
CA TYR A 77 -13.25 -16.77 10.13
C TYR A 77 -12.19 -16.42 11.19
N PRO A 78 -12.57 -16.15 12.45
CA PRO A 78 -11.64 -15.65 13.46
C PRO A 78 -10.46 -16.57 13.75
N ALA A 79 -10.63 -17.89 13.58
CA ALA A 79 -9.57 -18.87 13.80
C ALA A 79 -8.36 -18.68 12.85
N ILE A 80 -8.54 -18.10 11.65
CA ILE A 80 -7.44 -17.91 10.69
C ILE A 80 -6.38 -16.92 11.20
N ALA A 81 -6.69 -16.12 12.23
CA ALA A 81 -5.71 -15.24 12.87
C ALA A 81 -4.53 -16.03 13.44
N GLY A 82 -4.76 -17.28 13.89
CA GLY A 82 -3.71 -18.16 14.39
C GLY A 82 -2.73 -18.65 13.32
N GLU A 83 -3.09 -18.54 12.04
CA GLU A 83 -2.23 -18.92 10.90
C GLU A 83 -1.31 -17.77 10.44
N VAL A 84 -1.54 -16.56 10.97
CA VAL A 84 -0.70 -15.40 10.68
C VAL A 84 0.59 -15.51 11.49
N SER A 85 1.71 -15.55 10.78
CA SER A 85 3.04 -15.59 11.39
C SER A 85 3.36 -14.29 12.16
N PRO A 86 4.27 -14.32 13.16
CA PRO A 86 4.76 -13.10 13.79
C PRO A 86 5.34 -12.10 12.78
N GLU A 87 6.02 -12.57 11.74
CA GLU A 87 6.66 -11.74 10.72
C GLU A 87 5.63 -11.02 9.84
N GLU A 88 4.56 -11.71 9.43
CA GLU A 88 3.45 -11.10 8.68
C GLU A 88 2.77 -10.00 9.49
N ARG A 89 2.54 -10.23 10.78
CA ARG A 89 1.95 -9.25 11.68
C ARG A 89 2.90 -8.06 11.93
N ALA A 90 4.18 -8.29 12.16
CA ALA A 90 5.17 -7.22 12.33
C ALA A 90 5.34 -6.37 11.06
N GLY A 91 5.15 -6.97 9.88
CA GLY A 91 5.17 -6.26 8.60
C GLY A 91 4.14 -5.14 8.45
N LEU A 92 3.10 -5.13 9.30
CA LEU A 92 2.03 -4.14 9.29
C LEU A 92 2.33 -2.88 10.09
N GLU A 93 3.39 -2.85 10.90
CA GLU A 93 3.68 -1.73 11.81
C GLU A 93 3.91 -0.41 11.06
N ALA A 94 4.60 -0.48 9.92
CA ALA A 94 4.88 0.70 9.09
C ALA A 94 3.67 1.17 8.25
N SER A 95 2.54 0.45 8.27
CA SER A 95 1.36 0.84 7.49
C SER A 95 0.50 1.85 8.24
N GLU A 96 0.30 3.00 7.61
CA GLU A 96 -0.50 4.13 8.12
C GLU A 96 -1.88 4.23 7.45
N GLU A 97 -2.34 3.18 6.76
CA GLU A 97 -3.66 3.20 6.13
C GLU A 97 -4.80 3.29 7.14
N ALA A 98 -5.89 3.95 6.74
CA ALA A 98 -7.08 4.06 7.57
C ALA A 98 -7.59 2.67 7.99
N GLY A 99 -7.85 2.50 9.29
CA GLY A 99 -8.28 1.23 9.87
C GLY A 99 -7.16 0.25 10.22
N MET A 100 -5.88 0.57 9.94
CA MET A 100 -4.76 -0.31 10.28
C MET A 100 -4.62 -0.55 11.79
N GLY A 101 -4.92 0.46 12.62
CA GLY A 101 -4.92 0.31 14.09
C GLY A 101 -5.88 -0.80 14.53
N LEU A 102 -7.11 -0.75 14.04
CA LEU A 102 -8.14 -1.76 14.32
C LEU A 102 -7.78 -3.14 13.74
N LEU A 103 -7.19 -3.22 12.54
CA LEU A 103 -6.73 -4.49 11.98
C LEU A 103 -5.64 -5.13 12.86
N ARG A 104 -4.65 -4.34 13.32
CA ARG A 104 -3.58 -4.82 14.19
C ARG A 104 -4.13 -5.28 15.54
N GLU A 105 -4.99 -4.48 16.18
CA GLU A 105 -5.62 -4.84 17.45
C GLU A 105 -6.48 -6.11 17.32
N LEU A 106 -7.26 -6.23 16.25
CA LEU A 106 -8.08 -7.41 15.97
C LEU A 106 -7.22 -8.68 15.81
N LEU A 107 -6.13 -8.59 15.04
CA LEU A 107 -5.18 -9.70 14.88
C LEU A 107 -4.55 -10.09 16.22
N ASP A 108 -4.08 -9.12 16.99
CA ASP A 108 -3.41 -9.38 18.26
C ASP A 108 -4.38 -10.02 19.25
N ASN A 109 -5.60 -9.48 19.37
CA ASN A 109 -6.62 -10.04 20.25
C ASN A 109 -7.01 -11.48 19.86
N LEU A 110 -7.20 -11.76 18.57
CA LEU A 110 -7.58 -13.09 18.10
C LEU A 110 -6.45 -14.11 18.23
N ARG A 111 -5.19 -13.67 18.16
CA ARG A 111 -4.02 -14.53 18.40
C ARG A 111 -3.82 -14.82 19.89
N GLU A 112 -4.02 -13.84 20.75
CA GLU A 112 -3.93 -14.00 22.20
C GLU A 112 -5.11 -14.81 22.76
N GLN A 113 -6.30 -14.53 22.27
CA GLN A 113 -7.54 -15.20 22.67
C GLN A 113 -8.28 -15.67 21.41
N PRO A 114 -8.09 -16.92 20.98
CA PRO A 114 -8.81 -17.44 19.82
C PRO A 114 -10.32 -17.32 19.98
N ALA A 115 -11.00 -17.02 18.88
CA ALA A 115 -12.45 -17.06 18.77
C ALA A 115 -12.83 -18.00 17.62
N GLN A 116 -13.98 -18.67 17.75
CA GLN A 116 -14.45 -19.65 16.75
C GLN A 116 -15.55 -19.08 15.86
N ILE A 117 -16.34 -18.14 16.37
CA ILE A 117 -17.48 -17.57 15.66
C ILE A 117 -17.45 -16.04 15.69
N PRO A 118 -18.02 -15.36 14.68
CA PRO A 118 -18.03 -13.89 14.61
C PRO A 118 -18.65 -13.23 15.85
N ALA A 119 -19.70 -13.84 16.41
CA ALA A 119 -20.42 -13.30 17.57
C ALA A 119 -19.51 -13.10 18.80
N GLN A 120 -18.56 -14.01 19.04
CA GLN A 120 -17.58 -13.88 20.13
C GLN A 120 -16.66 -12.67 19.93
N VAL A 121 -16.31 -12.37 18.67
CA VAL A 121 -15.48 -11.19 18.35
C VAL A 121 -16.26 -9.90 18.62
N ILE A 122 -17.51 -9.84 18.16
CA ILE A 122 -18.39 -8.67 18.36
C ILE A 122 -18.63 -8.42 19.85
N GLU A 123 -18.92 -9.46 20.63
CA GLU A 123 -19.12 -9.35 22.07
C GLU A 123 -17.90 -8.73 22.77
N ARG A 124 -16.69 -9.19 22.42
CA ARG A 124 -15.43 -8.66 22.99
C ARG A 124 -15.18 -7.20 22.64
N TRP A 125 -15.67 -6.74 21.48
CA TRP A 125 -15.54 -5.36 21.04
C TRP A 125 -16.60 -4.41 21.61
N THR A 126 -17.58 -4.92 22.35
CA THR A 126 -18.63 -4.08 22.97
C THR A 126 -18.01 -2.99 23.84
N GLY A 127 -18.39 -1.73 23.60
CA GLY A 127 -17.87 -0.57 24.33
C GLY A 127 -16.46 -0.13 23.95
N ARG A 128 -15.82 -0.75 22.95
CA ARG A 128 -14.51 -0.36 22.41
C ARG A 128 -14.65 0.51 21.17
N GLU A 129 -13.58 1.21 20.83
CA GLU A 129 -13.48 1.92 19.55
C GLU A 129 -13.62 0.93 18.38
N GLY A 130 -14.35 1.31 17.34
CA GLY A 130 -14.55 0.48 16.15
C GLY A 130 -15.65 -0.59 16.26
N ALA A 131 -16.27 -0.79 17.44
CA ALA A 131 -17.31 -1.81 17.65
C ALA A 131 -18.47 -1.72 16.64
N GLU A 132 -19.07 -0.53 16.50
CA GLU A 132 -20.17 -0.31 15.56
C GLU A 132 -19.76 -0.59 14.11
N TRP A 133 -18.51 -0.31 13.76
CA TRP A 133 -18.01 -0.50 12.41
C TRP A 133 -17.79 -1.98 12.11
N LEU A 134 -17.24 -2.76 13.05
CA LEU A 134 -17.13 -4.22 12.91
C LEU A 134 -18.51 -4.86 12.75
N GLN A 135 -19.50 -4.41 13.53
CA GLN A 135 -20.87 -4.90 13.41
C GLN A 135 -21.47 -4.58 12.04
N LYS A 136 -21.36 -3.32 11.59
CA LYS A 136 -21.82 -2.89 10.25
C LYS A 136 -21.12 -3.66 9.12
N LEU A 137 -19.84 -4.01 9.27
CA LEU A 137 -19.12 -4.83 8.30
C LEU A 137 -19.67 -6.25 8.26
N LEU A 138 -19.87 -6.87 9.43
CA LEU A 138 -20.39 -8.23 9.52
C LEU A 138 -21.82 -8.34 8.94
N GLU A 139 -22.65 -7.30 9.08
CA GLU A 139 -23.99 -7.29 8.50
C GLU A 139 -24.00 -7.11 6.98
N ARG A 140 -23.07 -6.30 6.43
CA ARG A 140 -23.09 -5.89 5.02
C ARG A 140 -22.27 -6.77 4.09
N GLU A 141 -21.19 -7.35 4.59
CA GLU A 141 -20.18 -8.01 3.75
C GLU A 141 -20.29 -9.52 3.86
N GLU A 142 -20.88 -10.13 2.84
CA GLU A 142 -20.94 -11.58 2.72
C GLU A 142 -19.61 -12.15 2.22
N VAL A 143 -19.13 -13.22 2.84
CA VAL A 143 -17.95 -13.96 2.38
C VAL A 143 -18.39 -15.38 2.04
N ILE A 144 -18.34 -15.70 0.75
CA ILE A 144 -18.84 -16.96 0.18
C ILE A 144 -17.64 -17.88 -0.16
N THR A 145 -16.62 -17.90 0.70
CA THR A 145 -15.43 -18.74 0.55
C THR A 145 -15.24 -19.56 1.80
N ASP A 146 -14.59 -20.73 1.73
CA ASP A 146 -14.22 -21.47 2.93
C ASP A 146 -13.08 -20.78 3.72
N ALA A 147 -12.80 -21.32 4.91
CA ALA A 147 -11.79 -20.78 5.83
C ALA A 147 -10.36 -20.84 5.27
N ALA A 148 -10.01 -21.88 4.51
CA ALA A 148 -8.67 -22.04 3.95
C ALA A 148 -8.42 -21.02 2.82
N VAL A 149 -9.42 -20.80 1.96
CA VAL A 149 -9.37 -19.73 0.94
C VAL A 149 -9.30 -18.36 1.62
N ALA A 150 -10.11 -18.12 2.65
CA ALA A 150 -10.09 -16.87 3.41
C ALA A 150 -8.73 -16.62 4.10
N ALA A 151 -8.07 -17.66 4.61
CA ALA A 151 -6.73 -17.57 5.19
C ALA A 151 -5.68 -17.19 4.13
N GLY A 152 -5.74 -17.81 2.95
CA GLY A 152 -4.88 -17.44 1.81
C GLY A 152 -5.09 -16.00 1.35
N GLU A 153 -6.35 -15.56 1.26
CA GLU A 153 -6.70 -14.17 0.93
C GLU A 153 -6.22 -13.18 1.98
N LEU A 154 -6.40 -13.50 3.27
CA LEU A 154 -5.90 -12.69 4.38
C LEU A 154 -4.39 -12.53 4.27
N ARG A 155 -3.64 -13.63 4.16
CA ARG A 155 -2.19 -13.62 3.99
C ARG A 155 -1.78 -12.76 2.78
N GLY A 156 -2.44 -12.94 1.64
CA GLY A 156 -2.20 -12.14 0.45
C GLY A 156 -2.44 -10.64 0.67
N ALA A 157 -3.49 -10.27 1.42
CA ALA A 157 -3.78 -8.89 1.77
C ALA A 157 -2.73 -8.30 2.74
N LEU A 158 -2.33 -9.05 3.77
CA LEU A 158 -1.32 -8.61 4.74
C LEU A 158 0.04 -8.34 4.06
N VAL A 159 0.46 -9.24 3.16
CA VAL A 159 1.70 -9.06 2.39
C VAL A 159 1.61 -7.81 1.52
N LYS A 160 0.51 -7.62 0.78
CA LYS A 160 0.33 -6.42 -0.05
C LYS A 160 0.34 -5.12 0.77
N LEU A 161 -0.32 -5.10 1.93
CA LEU A 161 -0.31 -3.95 2.83
C LEU A 161 1.10 -3.63 3.33
N ALA A 162 1.87 -4.65 3.69
CA ALA A 162 3.24 -4.48 4.15
C ALA A 162 4.17 -3.99 3.02
N ASP A 163 3.96 -4.48 1.78
CA ASP A 163 4.71 -4.05 0.60
C ASP A 163 4.37 -2.60 0.21
N GLN A 164 3.10 -2.21 0.30
CA GLN A 164 2.66 -0.82 0.10
C GLN A 164 3.29 0.13 1.12
N ALA A 165 3.35 -0.27 2.39
CA ALA A 165 4.02 0.50 3.44
C ALA A 165 5.53 0.63 3.17
N ALA A 166 6.19 -0.47 2.80
CA ALA A 166 7.61 -0.48 2.44
C ALA A 166 7.92 0.42 1.23
N GLY A 167 7.07 0.37 0.20
CA GLY A 167 7.18 1.23 -0.99
C GLY A 167 7.06 2.72 -0.65
N ARG A 168 6.01 3.11 0.10
CA ARG A 168 5.84 4.50 0.55
C ARG A 168 7.03 5.00 1.37
N ARG A 169 7.56 4.16 2.26
CA ARG A 169 8.73 4.50 3.07
C ARG A 169 9.99 4.66 2.21
N LEU A 170 10.19 3.78 1.23
CA LEU A 170 11.29 3.90 0.28
C LEU A 170 11.21 5.19 -0.53
N GLU A 171 10.02 5.54 -1.05
CA GLU A 171 9.80 6.80 -1.77
C GLU A 171 10.11 8.03 -0.89
N ALA A 172 9.69 8.01 0.39
CA ALA A 172 10.00 9.08 1.33
C ALA A 172 11.51 9.23 1.57
N LEU A 173 12.24 8.11 1.71
CA LEU A 173 13.70 8.11 1.84
C LEU A 173 14.39 8.61 0.56
N GLN A 174 13.90 8.23 -0.62
CA GLN A 174 14.42 8.74 -1.90
C GLN A 174 14.20 10.25 -2.03
N ALA A 175 13.00 10.73 -1.69
CA ALA A 175 12.70 12.15 -1.70
C ALA A 175 13.61 12.93 -0.74
N LYS A 176 13.85 12.39 0.47
CA LYS A 176 14.79 12.97 1.44
C LYS A 176 16.22 13.00 0.91
N SER A 177 16.68 11.90 0.30
CA SER A 177 18.01 11.81 -0.31
C SER A 177 18.23 12.78 -1.48
N ARG A 178 17.17 13.19 -2.18
CA ARG A 178 17.24 14.21 -3.23
C ARG A 178 17.35 15.63 -2.65
N ALA A 179 16.80 15.84 -1.45
CA ALA A 179 16.80 17.13 -0.76
C ALA A 179 18.02 17.33 0.16
N GLY A 180 18.77 16.27 0.47
CA GLY A 180 19.95 16.30 1.33
C GLY A 180 20.49 14.89 1.59
N SER A 181 21.36 14.75 2.60
CA SER A 181 21.92 13.44 2.97
C SER A 181 20.98 12.64 3.87
N LEU A 182 20.97 11.31 3.71
CA LEU A 182 20.34 10.39 4.65
C LEU A 182 21.23 10.18 5.88
N ALA A 183 20.62 10.06 7.06
CA ALA A 183 21.33 9.61 8.24
C ALA A 183 21.77 8.14 8.08
N PRO A 184 22.81 7.67 8.81
CA PRO A 184 23.28 6.28 8.70
C PRO A 184 22.15 5.24 8.88
N GLN A 185 21.29 5.45 9.87
CA GLN A 185 20.13 4.58 10.13
C GLN A 185 19.12 4.55 8.98
N GLU A 186 18.92 5.68 8.31
CA GLU A 186 18.00 5.82 7.17
C GLU A 186 18.58 5.15 5.91
N LEU A 187 19.90 5.19 5.75
CA LEU A 187 20.60 4.52 4.65
C LEU A 187 20.59 2.98 4.83
N GLU A 188 20.75 2.51 6.06
CA GLU A 188 20.55 1.09 6.40
C GLU A 188 19.10 0.64 6.14
N GLU A 189 18.12 1.45 6.56
CA GLU A 189 16.71 1.20 6.28
C GLU A 189 16.44 1.14 4.78
N PHE A 190 16.96 2.10 4.01
CA PHE A 190 16.86 2.16 2.55
C PHE A 190 17.37 0.87 1.89
N HIS A 191 18.56 0.41 2.24
CA HIS A 191 19.12 -0.85 1.71
C HIS A 191 18.26 -2.06 2.09
N ARG A 192 17.79 -2.13 3.34
CA ARG A 192 16.91 -3.21 3.81
C ARG A 192 15.60 -3.26 3.01
N LEU A 193 14.98 -2.11 2.75
CA LEU A 193 13.74 -2.01 2.00
C LEU A 193 13.91 -2.42 0.52
N ILE A 194 15.00 -2.01 -0.13
CA ILE A 194 15.31 -2.44 -1.51
C ILE A 194 15.48 -3.96 -1.59
N MET A 195 16.24 -4.54 -0.67
CA MET A 195 16.46 -6.00 -0.66
C MET A 195 15.15 -6.75 -0.46
N ARG A 196 14.30 -6.29 0.48
CA ARG A 196 12.98 -6.86 0.74
C ARG A 196 12.09 -6.85 -0.51
N LEU A 197 11.96 -5.69 -1.16
CA LEU A 197 11.07 -5.55 -2.33
C LEU A 197 11.59 -6.37 -3.53
N ARG A 198 12.91 -6.38 -3.76
CA ARG A 198 13.52 -7.21 -4.83
C ARG A 198 13.29 -8.71 -4.61
N HIS A 199 13.44 -9.20 -3.38
CA HIS A 199 13.15 -10.60 -3.06
C HIS A 199 11.67 -10.95 -3.26
N ARG A 200 10.77 -9.96 -3.16
CA ARG A 200 9.35 -10.16 -3.41
C ARG A 200 9.04 -10.28 -4.90
N ASP A 201 9.60 -9.40 -5.73
CA ASP A 201 9.44 -9.45 -7.18
C ASP A 201 9.92 -10.79 -7.76
N ALA A 202 11.05 -11.30 -7.25
CA ALA A 202 11.59 -12.61 -7.65
C ALA A 202 10.72 -13.83 -7.24
N ARG A 203 9.82 -13.67 -6.27
CA ARG A 203 8.88 -14.71 -5.80
C ARG A 203 7.45 -14.50 -6.27
N GLY A 204 7.18 -13.37 -6.93
CA GLY A 204 5.84 -12.91 -7.30
C GLY A 204 5.60 -12.78 -8.80
N GLY A 205 6.56 -13.22 -9.63
CA GLY A 205 6.42 -13.35 -11.08
C GLY A 205 6.04 -14.76 -11.50
#